data_AF-A0A4R2TMC8-F1
#
_entry.id   AF-A0A4R2TMC8-F1
#
_cell.length_a   1.000
_cell.length_b   1.000
_cell.length_c   1.000
_cell.angle_alpha   90.00
_cell.angle_beta   90.00
_cell.angle_gamma   90.00
#
_symmetry.space_group_name_H-M   'P 1'
#
loop_
_entity.id
_entity.type
_entity.pdbx_description
1 polymer ?
#
loop_
_entity_poly.entity_id
_entity_poly.type
_entity_poly.pdbx_seq_one_letter_code
_entity_poly.pdbx_strand_id
1 'polypeptide(L)'
;TAYYKLYGYLDIGYGVRTEKDGKYAYLRKAADLGSREAQYAIAEILGDIDDTETLEMRLKIVEQLYFCASEQGLGIASDRLGILLKSTERYEKALESFHQGVKNGNTQSALWLADGFSGKAKEGEMDFLNLSEDQERSKRYQIIKTYLSYNDYLQPTVPDLDDIVPLPPAPLPEWDGKIAFQRWYEGEAPPRPSEALMYHLARQAGLDPDTGFDETTGLPKEVKKKK
;
A
#
# COMPACT_ATOMS: atom_id res chain seq x y z
N THR A 1 2.79 2.99 13.93
CA THR A 1 3.47 3.83 14.97
C THR A 1 3.59 3.10 16.31
N ALA A 2 4.31 3.64 17.30
CA ALA A 2 4.38 3.04 18.65
C ALA A 2 2.99 2.95 19.33
N TYR A 3 2.16 3.97 19.16
CA TYR A 3 0.77 3.98 19.62
C TYR A 3 -0.06 2.85 18.99
N TYR A 4 0.09 2.58 17.68
CA TYR A 4 -0.61 1.47 17.03
C TYR A 4 -0.16 0.10 17.54
N LYS A 5 1.15 -0.10 17.76
CA LYS A 5 1.66 -1.33 18.38
C LYS A 5 1.12 -1.52 19.79
N LEU A 6 1.07 -0.45 20.57
CA LEU A 6 0.50 -0.46 21.91
C LEU A 6 -1.01 -0.79 21.89
N TYR A 7 -1.77 -0.22 20.96
CA TYR A 7 -3.16 -0.62 20.72
C TYR A 7 -3.27 -2.13 20.49
N GLY A 8 -2.43 -2.69 19.60
CA GLY A 8 -2.42 -4.14 19.34
C GLY A 8 -2.17 -4.98 20.59
N TYR A 9 -1.21 -4.59 21.44
CA TYR A 9 -0.97 -5.28 22.71
C TYR A 9 -2.14 -5.16 23.69
N LEU A 10 -2.77 -3.98 23.78
CA LEU A 10 -3.95 -3.77 24.61
C LEU A 10 -5.16 -4.56 24.11
N ASP A 11 -5.30 -4.73 22.80
CA ASP A 11 -6.41 -5.44 22.15
C ASP A 11 -6.37 -6.95 22.45
N ILE A 12 -5.17 -7.55 22.41
CA ILE A 12 -4.97 -8.97 22.75
C ILE A 12 -4.66 -9.21 24.25
N GLY A 13 -4.61 -8.16 25.07
CA GLY A 13 -4.33 -8.25 26.51
C GLY A 13 -2.90 -8.68 26.86
N TYR A 14 -1.91 -8.43 26.00
CA TYR A 14 -0.54 -8.86 26.17
C TYR A 14 0.32 -7.81 26.91
N GLY A 15 0.70 -8.09 28.15
CA GLY A 15 1.74 -7.35 28.90
C GLY A 15 1.37 -5.93 29.36
N VAL A 16 0.28 -5.35 28.89
CA VAL A 16 -0.20 -4.01 29.25
C VAL A 16 -1.71 -4.02 29.48
N ARG A 17 -2.20 -3.11 30.33
CA ARG A 17 -3.63 -2.98 30.66
C ARG A 17 -4.05 -1.51 30.65
N THR A 18 -5.31 -1.28 30.34
CA THR A 18 -5.98 0.02 30.39
C THR A 18 -7.39 -0.18 30.93
N GLU A 19 -8.08 0.91 31.27
CA GLU A 19 -9.51 0.88 31.59
C GLU A 19 -10.35 0.30 30.43
N LYS A 20 -11.59 -0.09 30.72
CA LYS A 20 -12.50 -0.63 29.71
C LYS A 20 -12.57 0.34 28.52
N ASP A 21 -12.38 -0.18 27.31
CA ASP A 21 -12.37 0.57 26.04
C ASP A 21 -11.25 1.62 25.88
N GLY A 22 -10.36 1.78 26.87
CA GLY A 22 -9.24 2.71 26.80
C GLY A 22 -8.24 2.43 25.66
N LYS A 23 -8.25 1.21 25.09
CA LYS A 23 -7.45 0.83 23.91
C LYS A 23 -7.73 1.75 22.72
N TYR A 24 -8.97 2.20 22.54
CA TYR A 24 -9.35 3.03 21.39
C TYR A 24 -8.73 4.43 21.44
N ALA A 25 -8.39 4.94 22.63
CA ALA A 25 -7.66 6.21 22.73
C ALA A 25 -6.27 6.12 22.08
N TYR A 26 -5.58 4.99 22.24
CA TYR A 26 -4.28 4.73 21.61
C TYR A 26 -4.41 4.53 20.09
N LEU A 27 -5.44 3.80 19.65
CA LEU A 27 -5.74 3.65 18.23
C LEU A 27 -6.02 4.99 17.57
N ARG A 28 -6.89 5.80 18.19
CA ARG A 28 -7.24 7.13 17.71
C ARG A 28 -6.01 8.03 17.64
N LYS A 29 -5.21 8.06 18.71
CA LYS A 29 -3.95 8.82 18.73
C LYS A 29 -2.99 8.38 17.64
N ALA A 30 -2.90 7.08 17.35
CA ALA A 30 -2.06 6.56 16.27
C ALA A 30 -2.54 7.04 14.89
N ALA A 31 -3.84 7.08 14.65
CA ALA A 31 -4.42 7.56 13.39
C ALA A 31 -4.26 9.08 13.23
N ASP A 32 -4.46 9.87 14.29
CA ASP A 32 -4.24 11.32 14.29
C ASP A 32 -2.76 11.68 14.03
N LEU A 33 -1.84 10.76 14.36
CA LEU A 33 -0.41 10.87 14.06
C LEU A 33 -0.02 10.28 12.69
N GLY A 34 -0.99 9.89 11.86
CA GLY A 34 -0.75 9.43 10.50
C GLY A 34 -0.27 7.97 10.39
N SER A 35 -0.64 7.06 11.31
CA SER A 35 -0.38 5.63 11.08
C SER A 35 -1.41 5.07 10.10
N ARG A 36 -1.00 4.73 8.88
CA ARG A 36 -1.85 4.07 7.88
C ARG A 36 -2.61 2.85 8.42
N GLU A 37 -1.97 2.02 9.25
CA GLU A 37 -2.60 0.82 9.82
C GLU A 37 -3.67 1.19 10.87
N ALA A 38 -3.47 2.28 11.61
CA ALA A 38 -4.47 2.78 12.56
C ALA A 38 -5.65 3.43 11.85
N GLN A 39 -5.39 4.20 10.77
CA GLN A 39 -6.43 4.78 9.94
C GLN A 39 -7.31 3.69 9.33
N TYR A 40 -6.70 2.65 8.75
CA TYR A 40 -7.40 1.47 8.26
C TYR A 40 -8.22 0.77 9.36
N ALA A 41 -7.61 0.50 10.52
CA ALA A 41 -8.32 -0.19 11.61
C ALA A 41 -9.51 0.61 12.15
N ILE A 42 -9.41 1.95 12.24
CA ILE A 42 -10.56 2.80 12.61
C ILE A 42 -11.63 2.75 11.52
N ALA A 43 -11.25 2.74 10.25
CA ALA A 43 -12.19 2.65 9.14
C ALA A 43 -12.99 1.33 9.17
N GLU A 44 -12.34 0.20 9.45
CA GLU A 44 -13.05 -1.09 9.60
C GLU A 44 -14.01 -1.06 10.81
N ILE A 45 -13.56 -0.57 11.98
CA ILE A 45 -14.42 -0.42 13.16
C ILE A 45 -15.63 0.47 12.86
N LEU A 46 -15.41 1.60 12.18
CA LEU A 46 -16.48 2.52 11.82
C LEU A 46 -17.38 1.95 10.73
N GLY A 47 -16.90 1.08 9.85
CA GLY A 47 -17.71 0.40 8.83
C GLY A 47 -18.64 -0.65 9.42
N ASP A 48 -18.17 -1.39 10.44
CA ASP A 48 -18.87 -2.54 11.03
C ASP A 48 -19.99 -2.16 12.02
N ILE A 49 -20.10 -0.91 12.44
CA ILE A 49 -21.17 -0.49 13.36
C ILE A 49 -22.54 -0.65 12.65
N ASP A 50 -23.46 -1.37 13.29
CA ASP A 50 -24.84 -1.55 12.83
C ASP A 50 -25.73 -0.44 13.40
N ASP A 51 -25.63 0.74 12.79
CA ASP A 51 -26.43 1.92 13.12
C ASP A 51 -26.75 2.74 11.87
N THR A 52 -28.00 2.67 11.43
CA THR A 52 -28.47 3.34 10.21
C THR A 52 -28.46 4.87 10.35
N GLU A 53 -28.69 5.41 11.56
CA GLU A 53 -28.78 6.86 11.77
C GLU A 53 -27.44 7.57 11.50
N THR A 54 -26.32 6.94 11.87
CA THR A 54 -24.97 7.49 11.66
C THR A 54 -24.27 6.97 10.40
N LEU A 55 -24.89 6.06 9.65
CA LEU A 55 -24.25 5.34 8.54
C LEU A 55 -23.61 6.29 7.51
N GLU A 56 -24.36 7.28 7.01
CA GLU A 56 -23.84 8.20 5.99
C GLU A 56 -22.63 9.00 6.49
N MET A 57 -22.68 9.47 7.73
CA MET A 57 -21.57 10.18 8.36
C MET A 57 -20.35 9.27 8.51
N ARG A 58 -20.55 8.02 8.98
CA ARG A 58 -19.47 7.05 9.16
C ARG A 58 -18.82 6.71 7.83
N LEU A 59 -19.58 6.44 6.78
CA LEU A 59 -19.04 6.11 5.46
C LEU A 59 -18.17 7.23 4.88
N LYS A 60 -18.52 8.51 5.09
CA LYS A 60 -17.67 9.65 4.70
C LYS A 60 -16.31 9.64 5.41
N ILE A 61 -16.29 9.28 6.69
CA ILE A 61 -15.05 9.17 7.48
C ILE A 61 -14.24 7.94 7.04
N VAL A 62 -14.91 6.80 6.86
CA VAL A 62 -14.31 5.54 6.37
C VAL A 62 -13.61 5.76 5.02
N GLU A 63 -14.27 6.43 4.06
CA GLU A 63 -13.68 6.77 2.76
C GLU A 63 -12.40 7.59 2.92
N GLN A 64 -12.41 8.62 3.76
CA GLN A 64 -11.23 9.47 4.00
C GLN A 64 -10.08 8.69 4.65
N LEU A 65 -10.38 7.83 5.62
CA LEU A 65 -9.39 7.03 6.30
C LEU A 65 -8.75 5.98 5.36
N TYR A 66 -9.55 5.31 4.52
CA TYR A 66 -9.01 4.42 3.50
C TYR A 66 -8.18 5.16 2.46
N PHE A 67 -8.64 6.32 2.01
CA PHE A 67 -7.86 7.17 1.10
C PHE A 67 -6.49 7.52 1.69
N CYS A 68 -6.45 8.06 2.91
CA CYS A 68 -5.18 8.38 3.56
C CYS A 68 -4.26 7.16 3.72
N ALA A 69 -4.79 6.01 4.12
CA ALA A 69 -4.00 4.80 4.28
C ALA A 69 -3.50 4.24 2.94
N SER A 70 -4.33 4.33 1.88
CA SER A 70 -3.99 3.96 0.50
C SER A 70 -2.84 4.81 -0.05
N GLU A 71 -2.91 6.13 0.12
CA GLU A 71 -1.85 7.06 -0.31
C GLU A 71 -0.52 6.82 0.42
N GLN A 72 -0.58 6.26 1.64
CA GLN A 72 0.60 5.85 2.40
C GLN A 72 1.10 4.44 2.05
N GLY A 73 0.60 3.85 0.97
CA GLY A 73 1.07 2.56 0.46
C GLY A 73 0.44 1.35 1.13
N LEU A 74 -0.68 1.48 1.86
CA LEU A 74 -1.37 0.33 2.43
C LEU A 74 -2.32 -0.29 1.41
N GLY A 75 -1.86 -1.32 0.71
CA GLY A 75 -2.61 -1.92 -0.41
C GLY A 75 -4.02 -2.45 -0.05
N ILE A 76 -4.23 -2.98 1.16
CA ILE A 76 -5.56 -3.41 1.61
C ILE A 76 -6.54 -2.24 1.78
N ALA A 77 -6.06 -1.05 2.13
CA ALA A 77 -6.90 0.14 2.20
C ALA A 77 -7.35 0.59 0.81
N SER A 78 -6.48 0.45 -0.20
CA SER A 78 -6.82 0.73 -1.60
C SER A 78 -7.93 -0.20 -2.12
N ASP A 79 -7.86 -1.50 -1.80
CA ASP A 79 -8.92 -2.48 -2.11
C ASP A 79 -10.26 -2.11 -1.45
N ARG A 80 -10.25 -1.82 -0.14
CA ARG A 80 -11.45 -1.41 0.59
C ARG A 80 -12.04 -0.10 0.06
N LEU A 81 -11.20 0.86 -0.29
CA LEU A 81 -11.64 2.11 -0.91
C LEU A 81 -12.30 1.83 -2.27
N GLY A 82 -11.69 1.01 -3.11
CA GLY A 82 -12.23 0.62 -4.41
C GLY A 82 -13.61 -0.05 -4.28
N ILE A 83 -13.76 -0.99 -3.34
CA ILE A 83 -15.04 -1.67 -3.07
C ILE A 83 -16.11 -0.66 -2.62
N LEU A 84 -15.77 0.23 -1.68
CA LEU A 84 -16.69 1.25 -1.17
C LEU A 84 -17.15 2.21 -2.28
N LEU A 85 -16.22 2.65 -3.13
CA LEU A 85 -16.52 3.52 -4.26
C LEU A 85 -17.41 2.81 -5.29
N LYS A 86 -17.09 1.56 -5.61
CA LYS A 86 -17.88 0.70 -6.50
C LYS A 86 -19.31 0.51 -5.98
N SER A 87 -19.50 0.25 -4.69
CA SER A 87 -20.84 0.08 -4.10
C SER A 87 -21.69 1.35 -4.14
N THR A 88 -21.05 2.50 -4.35
CA THR A 88 -21.71 3.80 -4.58
C THR A 88 -21.72 4.21 -6.07
N GLU A 89 -21.49 3.26 -6.98
CA GLU A 89 -21.47 3.43 -8.44
C GLU A 89 -20.43 4.46 -8.94
N ARG A 90 -19.45 4.82 -8.10
CA ARG A 90 -18.32 5.70 -8.46
C ARG A 90 -17.20 4.89 -9.13
N TYR A 91 -17.52 4.26 -10.25
CA TYR A 91 -16.67 3.29 -10.93
C TYR A 91 -15.30 3.84 -11.36
N GLU A 92 -15.24 5.08 -11.85
CA GLU A 92 -13.97 5.72 -12.25
C GLU A 92 -13.01 5.85 -11.06
N LYS A 93 -13.51 6.34 -9.91
CA LYS A 93 -12.71 6.43 -8.68
C LYS A 93 -12.35 5.06 -8.11
N ALA A 94 -13.24 4.07 -8.28
CA ALA A 94 -12.96 2.70 -7.88
C ALA A 94 -11.81 2.12 -8.71
N LEU A 95 -11.80 2.34 -10.03
CA LEU A 95 -10.71 1.98 -10.94
C LEU A 95 -9.39 2.61 -10.49
N GLU A 96 -9.37 3.91 -10.20
CA GLU A 96 -8.19 4.61 -9.66
C GLU A 96 -7.69 3.99 -8.34
N SER A 97 -8.63 3.68 -7.43
CA SER A 97 -8.30 3.12 -6.12
C SER A 97 -7.73 1.70 -6.23
N PHE A 98 -8.33 0.84 -7.06
CA PHE A 98 -7.77 -0.48 -7.33
C PHE A 98 -6.41 -0.38 -8.03
N HIS A 99 -6.25 0.56 -8.95
CA HIS A 99 -4.98 0.78 -9.64
C HIS A 99 -3.87 1.19 -8.66
N GLN A 100 -4.18 2.10 -7.72
CA GLN A 100 -3.30 2.43 -6.60
C GLN A 100 -3.03 1.22 -5.71
N GLY A 101 -4.03 0.36 -5.49
CA GLY A 101 -3.88 -0.90 -4.76
C GLY A 101 -2.87 -1.84 -5.40
N VAL A 102 -2.87 -1.95 -6.74
CA VAL A 102 -1.87 -2.73 -7.48
C VAL A 102 -0.47 -2.12 -7.31
N LYS A 103 -0.32 -0.79 -7.39
CA LYS A 103 0.95 -0.11 -7.10
C LYS A 103 1.46 -0.44 -5.69
N ASN A 104 0.54 -0.49 -4.73
CA ASN A 104 0.78 -0.85 -3.35
C ASN A 104 0.95 -2.36 -3.10
N GLY A 105 0.97 -3.19 -4.15
CA GLY A 105 1.19 -4.64 -4.03
C GLY A 105 -0.04 -5.46 -3.63
N ASN A 106 -1.24 -4.91 -3.71
CA ASN A 106 -2.46 -5.62 -3.33
C ASN A 106 -2.95 -6.57 -4.43
N THR A 107 -2.87 -7.87 -4.14
CA THR A 107 -3.32 -8.94 -5.03
C THR A 107 -4.82 -8.85 -5.39
N GLN A 108 -5.67 -8.47 -4.43
CA GLN A 108 -7.12 -8.41 -4.66
C GLN A 108 -7.51 -7.26 -5.60
N SER A 109 -6.84 -6.12 -5.48
CA SER A 109 -6.98 -4.99 -6.39
C SER A 109 -6.58 -5.37 -7.82
N ALA A 110 -5.53 -6.16 -7.98
CA ALA A 110 -5.12 -6.66 -9.31
C ALA A 110 -6.17 -7.63 -9.90
N LEU A 111 -6.83 -8.43 -9.05
CA LEU A 111 -7.92 -9.30 -9.48
C LEU A 111 -9.14 -8.51 -9.95
N TRP A 112 -9.59 -7.52 -9.16
CA TRP A 112 -10.71 -6.64 -9.55
C TRP A 112 -10.51 -6.01 -10.92
N LEU A 113 -9.28 -5.55 -11.22
CA LEU A 113 -8.97 -4.96 -12.52
C LEU A 113 -8.86 -5.98 -13.63
N ALA A 114 -8.28 -7.16 -13.36
CA ALA A 114 -8.24 -8.26 -14.33
C ALA A 114 -9.66 -8.64 -14.76
N ASP A 115 -10.58 -8.83 -13.81
CA ASP A 115 -11.96 -9.22 -14.08
C ASP A 115 -12.76 -8.07 -14.69
N GLY A 116 -12.59 -6.84 -14.20
CA GLY A 116 -13.27 -5.65 -14.73
C GLY A 116 -12.95 -5.37 -16.20
N PHE A 117 -11.69 -5.54 -16.63
CA PHE A 117 -11.31 -5.39 -18.04
C PHE A 117 -11.62 -6.62 -18.91
N SER A 118 -11.98 -7.76 -18.32
CA SER A 118 -12.21 -9.01 -19.07
C SER A 118 -13.45 -8.99 -19.96
N GLY A 119 -14.37 -8.03 -19.74
CA GLY A 119 -15.66 -7.93 -20.43
C GLY A 119 -16.69 -9.00 -20.03
N LYS A 120 -16.36 -9.90 -19.09
CA LYS A 120 -17.24 -11.00 -18.66
C LYS A 120 -18.30 -10.55 -17.66
N ALA A 121 -17.93 -9.62 -16.77
CA ALA A 121 -18.78 -9.17 -15.69
C ALA A 121 -19.92 -8.30 -16.22
N LYS A 122 -21.16 -8.62 -15.83
CA LYS A 122 -22.36 -7.84 -16.18
C LYS A 122 -22.82 -6.95 -15.03
N GLU A 123 -23.61 -5.94 -15.34
CA GLU A 123 -24.21 -5.08 -14.31
C GLU A 123 -24.93 -5.90 -13.23
N GLY A 124 -24.65 -5.60 -11.97
CA GLY A 124 -25.13 -6.34 -10.81
C GLY A 124 -24.27 -7.53 -10.39
N GLU A 125 -23.32 -7.97 -11.21
CA GLU A 125 -22.32 -8.97 -10.81
C GLU A 125 -21.24 -8.36 -9.92
N MET A 126 -20.60 -9.21 -9.10
CA MET A 126 -19.59 -8.78 -8.14
C MET A 126 -18.48 -7.97 -8.83
N ASP A 127 -17.96 -8.43 -9.97
CA ASP A 127 -16.76 -7.88 -10.62
C ASP A 127 -17.06 -6.75 -11.62
N PHE A 128 -18.30 -6.25 -11.64
CA PHE A 128 -18.69 -5.18 -12.54
C PHE A 128 -18.08 -3.83 -12.12
N LEU A 129 -17.26 -3.26 -13.01
CA LEU A 129 -16.63 -1.94 -12.85
C LEU A 129 -17.03 -0.93 -13.94
N ASN A 130 -18.05 -1.23 -14.75
CA ASN A 130 -18.48 -0.37 -15.87
C ASN A 130 -17.32 0.03 -16.81
N LEU A 131 -16.42 -0.91 -17.09
CA LEU A 131 -15.27 -0.71 -17.96
C LEU A 131 -15.56 -1.30 -19.34
N SER A 132 -15.00 -0.68 -20.39
CA SER A 132 -14.95 -1.32 -21.69
C SER A 132 -13.98 -2.51 -21.66
N GLU A 133 -14.33 -3.57 -22.39
CA GLU A 133 -13.49 -4.75 -22.54
C GLU A 133 -12.11 -4.38 -23.11
N ASP A 134 -11.05 -4.83 -22.43
CA ASP A 134 -9.67 -4.73 -22.87
C ASP A 134 -8.91 -5.99 -22.42
N GLN A 135 -8.87 -6.98 -23.32
CA GLN A 135 -8.29 -8.30 -23.04
C GLN A 135 -6.79 -8.23 -22.69
N GLU A 136 -6.05 -7.29 -23.29
CA GLU A 136 -4.62 -7.16 -22.99
C GLU A 136 -4.43 -6.53 -21.62
N ARG A 137 -5.19 -5.49 -21.23
CA ARG A 137 -5.18 -4.96 -19.85
C ARG A 137 -5.53 -6.03 -18.83
N SER A 138 -6.61 -6.76 -19.08
CA SER A 138 -7.07 -7.85 -18.22
C SER A 138 -5.93 -8.87 -18.00
N LYS A 139 -5.28 -9.29 -19.08
CA LYS A 139 -4.14 -10.22 -19.03
C LYS A 139 -2.94 -9.66 -18.26
N ARG A 140 -2.59 -8.39 -18.44
CA ARG A 140 -1.47 -7.77 -17.69
C ARG A 140 -1.74 -7.71 -16.19
N TYR A 141 -2.93 -7.29 -15.79
CA TYR A 141 -3.33 -7.35 -14.37
C TYR A 141 -3.35 -8.78 -13.84
N GLN A 142 -3.78 -9.76 -14.64
CA GLN A 142 -3.76 -11.17 -14.25
C GLN A 142 -2.34 -11.71 -14.01
N ILE A 143 -1.37 -11.31 -14.84
CA ILE A 143 0.05 -11.67 -14.67
C ILE A 143 0.58 -11.03 -13.37
N ILE A 144 0.34 -9.74 -13.16
CA ILE A 144 0.76 -9.01 -11.95
C ILE A 144 0.14 -9.64 -10.70
N LYS A 145 -1.19 -9.88 -10.70
CA LYS A 145 -1.93 -10.56 -9.63
C LYS A 145 -1.27 -11.88 -9.27
N THR A 146 -0.93 -12.68 -10.27
CA THR A 146 -0.29 -13.99 -10.08
C THR A 146 1.05 -13.83 -9.38
N TYR A 147 1.89 -12.91 -9.86
CA TYR A 147 3.20 -12.66 -9.25
C TYR A 147 3.09 -12.17 -7.79
N LEU A 148 2.23 -11.17 -7.53
CA LEU A 148 1.98 -10.64 -6.19
C LEU A 148 1.51 -11.75 -5.24
N SER A 149 0.58 -12.59 -5.68
CA SER A 149 0.04 -13.69 -4.88
C SER A 149 1.06 -14.76 -4.53
N TYR A 150 1.93 -15.16 -5.47
CA TYR A 150 2.96 -16.18 -5.20
C TYR A 150 4.13 -15.65 -4.38
N ASN A 151 4.37 -14.34 -4.42
CA ASN A 151 5.50 -13.69 -3.76
C ASN A 151 5.09 -12.80 -2.58
N ASP A 152 3.88 -12.95 -2.05
CA ASP A 152 3.35 -12.08 -0.98
C ASP A 152 4.25 -12.03 0.27
N TYR A 153 4.98 -13.11 0.56
CA TYR A 153 5.97 -13.15 1.65
C TYR A 153 7.11 -12.13 1.48
N LEU A 154 7.39 -11.68 0.25
CA LEU A 154 8.37 -10.63 -0.07
C LEU A 154 7.76 -9.23 -0.01
N GLN A 155 6.44 -9.10 0.10
CA GLN A 155 5.68 -7.85 0.05
C GLN A 155 6.05 -6.98 -1.18
N PRO A 156 5.95 -7.54 -2.41
CA PRO A 156 6.29 -6.81 -3.63
C PRO A 156 5.34 -5.62 -3.87
N THR A 157 5.90 -4.50 -4.33
CA THR A 157 5.15 -3.33 -4.82
C THR A 157 5.34 -3.17 -6.32
N VAL A 158 4.43 -2.43 -6.98
CA VAL A 158 4.46 -2.21 -8.44
C VAL A 158 4.52 -0.71 -8.76
N PRO A 159 5.63 -0.01 -8.42
CA PRO A 159 5.74 1.43 -8.65
C PRO A 159 5.75 1.80 -10.14
N ASP A 160 6.12 0.88 -11.02
CA ASP A 160 6.16 1.02 -12.48
C ASP A 160 4.84 0.64 -13.16
N LEU A 161 3.73 0.54 -12.42
CA LEU A 161 2.46 0.11 -12.99
C LEU A 161 1.96 1.01 -14.12
N ASP A 162 2.18 2.33 -14.03
CA ASP A 162 1.78 3.27 -15.09
C ASP A 162 2.57 3.04 -16.39
N ASP A 163 3.80 2.51 -16.30
CA ASP A 163 4.63 2.17 -17.45
C ASP A 163 4.25 0.78 -18.03
N ILE A 164 3.38 0.02 -17.36
CA ILE A 164 2.97 -1.33 -17.74
C ILE A 164 1.51 -1.35 -18.20
N VAL A 165 0.59 -0.77 -17.42
CA VAL A 165 -0.86 -0.79 -17.65
C VAL A 165 -1.47 0.59 -17.33
N PRO A 166 -1.04 1.69 -17.98
CA PRO A 166 -1.53 3.04 -17.68
C PRO A 166 -3.04 3.11 -17.87
N LEU A 167 -3.83 3.70 -16.96
CA LEU A 167 -5.30 3.68 -17.07
C LEU A 167 -5.83 4.21 -18.43
N PRO A 168 -6.98 3.70 -18.93
CA PRO A 168 -7.63 4.24 -20.12
C PRO A 168 -7.86 5.76 -19.98
N PRO A 169 -7.80 6.54 -21.08
CA PRO A 169 -7.73 6.11 -22.48
C PRO A 169 -6.31 5.88 -23.02
N ALA A 170 -5.28 5.89 -22.19
CA ALA A 170 -3.90 5.71 -22.66
C ALA A 170 -3.73 4.37 -23.39
N PRO A 171 -2.97 4.30 -24.51
CA PRO A 171 -2.64 3.03 -25.14
C PRO A 171 -1.67 2.23 -24.26
N LEU A 172 -1.67 0.91 -24.42
CA LEU A 172 -0.73 0.04 -23.71
C LEU A 172 0.67 0.12 -24.33
N PRO A 173 1.72 0.36 -23.53
CA PRO A 173 3.10 0.29 -24.00
C PRO A 173 3.53 -1.16 -24.24
N GLU A 174 4.65 -1.38 -24.93
CA GLU A 174 5.30 -2.69 -24.98
C GLU A 174 5.70 -3.14 -23.57
N TRP A 175 5.51 -4.42 -23.25
CA TRP A 175 5.81 -4.97 -21.93
C TRP A 175 6.37 -6.39 -22.02
N ASP A 176 7.46 -6.64 -21.31
CA ASP A 176 8.18 -7.92 -21.26
C ASP A 176 7.56 -8.95 -20.29
N GLY A 177 6.43 -8.61 -19.65
CA GLY A 177 5.75 -9.46 -18.68
C GLY A 177 6.30 -9.38 -17.24
N LYS A 178 7.25 -8.47 -16.95
CA LYS A 178 7.84 -8.32 -15.61
C LYS A 178 7.58 -6.94 -14.99
N ILE A 179 7.42 -6.92 -13.67
CA ILE A 179 7.40 -5.69 -12.86
C ILE A 179 8.82 -5.33 -12.39
N ALA A 180 9.07 -4.07 -12.02
CA ALA A 180 10.37 -3.61 -11.54
C ALA A 180 10.89 -4.44 -10.36
N PHE A 181 10.02 -4.74 -9.40
CA PHE A 181 10.36 -5.60 -8.26
C PHE A 181 10.87 -6.97 -8.70
N GLN A 182 10.22 -7.59 -9.69
CA GLN A 182 10.61 -8.90 -10.21
C GLN A 182 12.00 -8.85 -10.87
N ARG A 183 12.29 -7.80 -11.64
CA ARG A 183 13.63 -7.62 -12.24
C ARG A 183 14.70 -7.45 -11.18
N TRP A 184 14.40 -6.72 -10.11
CA TRP A 184 15.34 -6.54 -9.00
C TRP A 184 15.55 -7.83 -8.20
N TYR A 185 14.49 -8.60 -7.97
CA TYR A 185 14.54 -9.82 -7.15
C TYR A 185 15.14 -11.03 -7.90
N GLU A 186 14.80 -11.21 -9.18
CA GLU A 186 15.27 -12.33 -10.01
C GLU A 186 16.52 -12.00 -10.84
N GLY A 187 16.86 -10.72 -10.96
CA GLY A 187 17.95 -10.25 -11.81
C GLY A 187 19.34 -10.47 -11.21
N GLU A 188 20.35 -10.13 -12.00
CA GLU A 188 21.73 -10.10 -11.50
C GLU A 188 21.87 -9.05 -10.39
N ALA A 189 22.73 -9.35 -9.41
CA ALA A 189 23.05 -8.38 -8.37
C ALA A 189 23.57 -7.09 -9.03
N PRO A 190 23.10 -5.91 -8.60
CA PRO A 190 23.56 -4.66 -9.18
C PRO A 190 25.08 -4.54 -9.03
N PRO A 191 25.77 -3.95 -10.02
CA PRO A 191 27.22 -3.81 -9.95
C PRO A 191 27.59 -3.05 -8.68
N ARG A 192 28.64 -3.52 -7.99
CA ARG A 192 29.15 -2.84 -6.81
C ARG A 192 29.49 -1.38 -7.19
N PRO A 193 29.03 -0.37 -6.43
CA PRO A 193 29.41 1.02 -6.70
C PRO A 193 30.93 1.18 -6.65
N SER A 194 31.47 2.11 -7.42
CA SER A 194 32.92 2.37 -7.43
C SER A 194 33.39 2.76 -6.02
N GLU A 195 34.60 2.35 -5.65
CA GLU A 195 35.19 2.76 -4.36
C GLU A 195 35.21 4.28 -4.23
N ALA A 196 35.53 5.01 -5.30
CA ALA A 196 35.49 6.47 -5.30
C ALA A 196 34.12 7.05 -4.90
N LEU A 197 33.02 6.48 -5.41
CA LEU A 197 31.67 6.91 -5.05
C LEU A 197 31.36 6.55 -3.59
N MET A 198 31.73 5.35 -3.16
CA MET A 198 31.55 4.88 -1.77
C MET A 198 32.28 5.81 -0.79
N TYR A 199 33.54 6.13 -1.06
CA TYR A 199 34.36 7.04 -0.25
C TYR A 199 33.81 8.46 -0.23
N HIS A 200 33.34 8.97 -1.38
CA HIS A 200 32.70 10.29 -1.45
C HIS A 200 31.44 10.34 -0.58
N LEU A 201 30.56 9.34 -0.66
CA LEU A 201 29.33 9.27 0.13
C LEU A 201 29.61 9.11 1.63
N ALA A 202 30.60 8.28 1.99
CA ALA A 202 31.03 8.11 3.38
C ALA A 202 31.52 9.45 3.98
N ARG A 203 32.44 10.14 3.31
CA ARG A 203 32.94 11.45 3.75
C ARG A 203 31.84 12.52 3.77
N GLN A 204 30.94 12.52 2.78
CA GLN A 204 29.78 13.41 2.77
C GLN A 204 28.86 13.17 3.99
N ALA A 205 28.74 11.92 4.44
CA ALA A 205 28.05 11.55 5.67
C ALA A 205 28.90 11.78 6.94
N GLY A 206 30.14 12.26 6.82
CA GLY A 206 31.12 12.43 7.90
C GLY A 206 31.53 11.10 8.52
N LEU A 207 31.72 10.08 7.68
CA LEU A 207 32.12 8.73 8.03
C LEU A 207 33.47 8.41 7.38
N ASP A 208 34.32 7.72 8.14
CA ASP A 208 35.53 7.09 7.65
C ASP A 208 35.14 5.97 6.65
N PRO A 209 35.68 5.97 5.41
CA PRO A 209 35.26 5.02 4.37
C PRO A 209 35.62 3.55 4.65
N ASP A 210 36.67 3.33 5.43
CA ASP A 210 37.23 2.00 5.67
C ASP A 210 36.55 1.33 6.88
N THR A 211 36.19 2.14 7.88
CA THR A 211 35.66 1.67 9.18
C THR A 211 34.19 1.99 9.40
N GLY A 212 33.64 2.97 8.68
CA GLY A 212 32.27 3.46 8.86
C GLY A 212 32.05 4.25 10.16
N PHE A 213 33.11 4.61 10.88
CA PHE A 213 33.03 5.43 12.10
C PHE A 213 33.01 6.92 11.79
N ASP A 214 32.56 7.73 12.74
CA ASP A 214 32.57 9.17 12.57
C ASP A 214 34.00 9.68 12.40
N GLU A 215 34.25 10.39 11.30
CA GLU A 215 35.60 10.81 10.88
C GLU A 215 36.28 11.73 11.92
N THR A 216 35.50 12.42 12.75
CA THR A 216 36.04 13.36 13.75
C THR A 216 36.33 12.70 15.11
N THR A 217 35.57 11.67 15.46
CA THR A 217 35.66 11.04 16.80
C THR A 217 36.27 9.65 16.77
N GLY A 218 36.32 8.99 15.61
CA GLY A 218 36.74 7.59 15.49
C GLY A 218 35.80 6.60 16.17
N LEU A 219 34.59 7.03 16.53
CA LEU A 219 33.57 6.24 17.22
C LEU A 219 32.34 6.01 16.34
N PRO A 220 31.51 4.99 16.63
CA PRO A 220 30.23 4.81 15.96
C PRO A 220 29.39 6.08 16.05
N LYS A 221 28.91 6.57 14.91
CA LYS A 221 28.16 7.82 14.84
C LYS A 221 26.82 7.66 15.57
N GLU A 222 26.56 8.52 16.57
CA GLU A 222 25.28 8.50 17.27
C GLU A 222 24.14 8.82 16.28
N VAL A 223 23.11 7.97 16.27
CA VAL A 223 21.89 8.23 15.50
C VAL A 223 21.24 9.47 16.11
N LYS A 224 21.35 10.62 15.44
CA LYS A 224 20.67 11.85 15.84
C LYS A 224 19.19 11.55 15.93
N LYS A 225 18.66 11.47 17.16
CA LYS A 225 17.22 11.42 17.41
C LYS A 225 16.64 12.71 16.83
N LYS A 226 15.94 12.61 15.70
CA LYS A 226 15.20 13.75 15.14
C LYS A 226 14.21 14.21 16.22
N LYS A 227 14.38 15.45 16.69
CA LYS A 227 13.43 16.13 17.58
C LYS A 227 12.16 16.48 16.81
#